data_AF-A0A7S1WQI9-F1
#
_entry.id   AF-A0A7S1WQI9-F1
#
_cell.length_a   1.000
_cell.length_b   1.000
_cell.length_c   1.000
_cell.angle_alpha   90.00
_cell.angle_beta   90.00
_cell.angle_gamma   90.00
#
_symmetry.space_group_name_H-M   'P 1'
#
loop_
_entity.id
_entity.type
_entity.pdbx_description
1 polymer ?
#
loop_
_entity_poly.entity_id
_entity_poly.type
_entity_poly.pdbx_seq_one_letter_code
_entity_poly.pdbx_strand_id
1 'polypeptide(L)'
;QVWLKSPLRPEGPVLPSASTVPRGMGCCQSDACEEPCLTPAVQVQTGKQAAAKAPQDVWQDRHFMLGAVAQNGFALRYAHEDLRRDKDLVMEAVSSDGFALQYAHEDLRRDRSFVLKALRRSGSALMGAHDDLRKDRKFLTEALRLNSSALQYADADVRKDGPLTRLAASLAKQGGGRRAPEQR
;
A
#
# COMPACT_ATOMS: atom_id res chain seq x y z
N GLN A 1 11.29 65.91 -15.64
CA GLN A 1 11.57 66.86 -14.55
C GLN A 1 11.11 66.21 -13.25
N VAL A 2 12.07 65.81 -12.38
CA VAL A 2 12.06 65.83 -10.90
C VAL A 2 10.81 65.24 -10.19
N TRP A 3 10.86 64.04 -9.58
CA TRP A 3 11.27 63.70 -8.19
C TRP A 3 10.49 64.37 -7.03
N LEU A 4 10.37 63.59 -5.93
CA LEU A 4 9.84 63.85 -4.56
C LEU A 4 8.35 63.49 -4.38
N LYS A 5 7.92 62.54 -3.52
CA LYS A 5 8.50 61.88 -2.34
C LYS A 5 7.78 60.52 -2.07
N SER A 6 8.56 59.48 -1.74
CA SER A 6 8.15 58.29 -0.96
C SER A 6 8.00 58.65 0.55
N PRO A 7 7.75 57.73 1.52
CA PRO A 7 7.53 56.27 1.46
C PRO A 7 6.41 55.76 2.40
N LEU A 8 6.12 54.45 2.36
CA LEU A 8 6.08 53.54 3.52
C LEU A 8 5.81 52.11 3.01
N ARG A 9 6.88 51.32 2.86
CA ARG A 9 6.84 49.84 2.84
C ARG A 9 7.11 49.37 4.27
N PRO A 10 6.47 48.30 4.76
CA PRO A 10 7.07 47.46 5.78
C PRO A 10 7.89 46.34 5.13
N GLU A 11 9.16 46.37 5.50
CA GLU A 11 10.21 45.38 5.32
C GLU A 11 9.77 43.99 5.83
N GLY A 12 10.11 42.94 5.07
CA GLY A 12 10.02 41.56 5.53
C GLY A 12 11.32 41.11 6.22
N PRO A 13 11.27 40.28 7.27
CA PRO A 13 12.49 39.73 7.85
C PRO A 13 12.90 38.43 7.16
N VAL A 14 14.02 38.58 6.45
CA VAL A 14 15.15 37.66 6.25
C VAL A 14 15.16 36.39 7.13
N LEU A 15 15.30 35.23 6.48
CA LEU A 15 15.58 33.94 7.10
C LEU A 15 16.96 33.93 7.78
N PRO A 16 17.11 33.42 9.01
CA PRO A 16 18.44 33.17 9.56
C PRO A 16 18.98 31.81 9.10
N SER A 17 20.24 31.88 8.65
CA SER A 17 21.16 30.78 8.36
C SER A 17 21.31 29.81 9.53
N ALA A 18 21.61 28.56 9.19
CA ALA A 18 22.02 27.50 10.10
C ALA A 18 23.15 27.94 11.04
N SER A 19 22.89 27.91 12.35
CA SER A 19 23.76 27.44 13.44
C SER A 19 23.15 27.92 14.77
N THR A 20 23.39 27.18 15.85
CA THR A 20 22.95 27.43 17.24
C THR A 20 21.68 26.68 17.67
N VAL A 21 21.90 25.43 18.07
CA VAL A 21 21.02 24.68 18.99
C VAL A 21 21.04 25.34 20.36
N PRO A 22 19.89 25.57 21.03
CA PRO A 22 19.86 25.64 22.49
C PRO A 22 19.35 24.31 23.06
N ARG A 23 20.17 23.73 23.94
CA ARG A 23 19.76 22.76 24.96
C ARG A 23 18.72 23.41 25.87
N GLY A 24 17.65 22.69 26.21
CA GLY A 24 16.76 23.11 27.30
C GLY A 24 15.51 22.26 27.44
N MET A 25 15.55 21.32 28.37
CA MET A 25 14.37 20.75 29.02
C MET A 25 13.45 21.87 29.52
N GLY A 26 12.15 21.68 29.33
CA GLY A 26 11.12 22.52 29.91
C GLY A 26 9.81 21.74 30.01
N CYS A 27 9.74 20.81 30.95
CA CYS A 27 8.47 20.31 31.45
C CYS A 27 7.78 21.50 32.14
N CYS A 28 6.58 21.86 31.70
CA CYS A 28 5.77 22.86 32.39
C CYS A 28 5.31 22.29 33.74
N GLN A 29 5.75 22.92 34.83
CA GLN A 29 5.19 22.77 36.17
C GLN A 29 4.10 23.82 36.35
N SER A 30 2.83 23.41 36.31
CA SER A 30 1.75 23.94 37.16
C SER A 30 0.46 23.16 36.91
N ASP A 31 -0.15 22.72 38.01
CA ASP A 31 -1.39 21.96 38.09
C ASP A 31 -2.59 22.72 37.51
N ALA A 32 -2.95 22.44 36.26
CA ALA A 32 -4.30 22.55 35.70
C ALA A 32 -4.31 22.12 34.22
N CYS A 33 -4.33 20.81 33.97
CA CYS A 33 -4.72 20.26 32.68
C CYS A 33 -5.82 19.21 32.90
N GLU A 34 -7.03 19.65 33.22
CA GLU A 34 -8.22 18.92 32.81
C GLU A 34 -8.38 19.18 31.31
N GLU A 35 -8.06 18.17 30.51
CA GLU A 35 -8.59 17.80 29.19
C GLU A 35 -7.53 16.88 28.53
N PRO A 36 -7.87 15.65 28.13
CA PRO A 36 -6.95 14.79 27.41
C PRO A 36 -6.74 15.37 26.01
N CYS A 37 -5.56 15.96 25.77
CA CYS A 37 -5.12 16.28 24.42
C CYS A 37 -5.00 14.98 23.61
N LEU A 38 -6.09 14.62 22.93
CA LEU A 38 -6.12 13.72 21.79
C LEU A 38 -5.14 14.27 20.75
N THR A 39 -3.91 13.75 20.75
CA THR A 39 -2.99 13.97 19.64
C THR A 39 -3.26 12.86 18.61
N PRO A 40 -3.72 13.19 17.39
CA PRO A 40 -3.69 12.26 16.27
C PRO A 40 -2.26 12.29 15.73
N ALA A 41 -1.33 11.65 16.45
CA ALA A 41 0.04 11.53 16.00
C ALA A 41 0.67 10.26 16.59
N VAL A 42 0.15 9.10 16.18
CA VAL A 42 0.95 7.88 16.21
C VAL A 42 2.09 8.10 15.21
N GLN A 43 3.20 8.65 15.70
CA GLN A 43 4.44 8.68 14.94
C GLN A 43 4.81 7.24 14.63
N VAL A 44 4.66 6.86 13.36
CA VAL A 44 5.14 5.57 12.85
C VAL A 44 6.67 5.65 12.80
N GLN A 45 7.30 5.45 13.95
CA GLN A 45 8.74 5.32 14.05
C GLN A 45 9.13 3.90 13.61
N THR A 46 9.48 3.82 12.33
CA THR A 46 10.56 3.02 11.75
C THR A 46 10.90 1.66 12.36
N GLY A 47 10.85 0.64 11.48
CA GLY A 47 11.74 -0.51 11.55
C GLY A 47 11.20 -1.72 12.31
N LYS A 48 11.63 -2.90 11.87
CA LYS A 48 11.35 -4.27 12.33
C LYS A 48 11.17 -4.50 13.86
N GLN A 49 11.56 -3.55 14.70
CA GLN A 49 11.56 -3.67 16.16
C GLN A 49 10.31 -3.08 16.84
N ALA A 50 9.52 -2.22 16.18
CA ALA A 50 8.30 -1.65 16.77
C ALA A 50 7.17 -2.69 16.94
N ALA A 51 7.15 -3.74 16.10
CA ALA A 51 6.13 -4.78 16.17
C ALA A 51 6.22 -5.67 17.42
N ALA A 52 7.40 -5.75 18.05
CA ALA A 52 7.63 -6.63 19.20
C ALA A 52 7.17 -6.03 20.55
N LYS A 53 6.77 -4.75 20.58
CA LYS A 53 6.47 -4.01 21.82
C LYS A 53 5.17 -3.20 21.79
N ALA A 54 4.42 -3.28 20.70
CA ALA A 54 3.12 -2.65 20.63
C ALA A 54 2.12 -3.38 21.54
N PRO A 55 1.20 -2.67 22.22
CA PRO A 55 0.15 -3.33 22.99
C PRO A 55 -0.60 -4.30 22.07
N GLN A 56 -0.97 -5.47 22.59
CA GLN A 56 -1.46 -6.62 21.82
C GLN A 56 -2.60 -6.28 20.84
N ASP A 57 -3.27 -5.15 21.05
CA ASP A 57 -4.49 -4.71 20.37
C ASP A 57 -4.25 -3.81 19.15
N VAL A 58 -3.03 -3.29 18.90
CA VAL A 58 -2.79 -2.38 17.75
C VAL A 58 -3.07 -3.04 16.40
N TRP A 59 -2.97 -4.38 16.34
CA TRP A 59 -3.19 -5.16 15.14
C TRP A 59 -4.68 -5.45 14.87
N GLN A 60 -5.56 -5.04 15.79
CA GLN A 60 -7.01 -5.04 15.61
C GLN A 60 -7.54 -3.68 15.15
N ASP A 61 -6.74 -2.62 15.29
CA ASP A 61 -7.12 -1.29 14.82
C ASP A 61 -6.97 -1.21 13.30
N ARG A 62 -8.11 -1.05 12.62
CA ARG A 62 -8.18 -0.94 11.16
C ARG A 62 -7.40 0.26 10.63
N HIS A 63 -7.45 1.40 11.31
CA HIS A 63 -6.81 2.64 10.86
C HIS A 63 -5.29 2.52 10.95
N PHE A 64 -4.78 1.97 12.06
CA PHE A 64 -3.37 1.62 12.21
C PHE A 64 -2.93 0.64 11.12
N MET A 65 -3.71 -0.43 10.91
CA MET A 65 -3.42 -1.42 9.88
C MET A 65 -3.40 -0.83 8.48
N LEU A 66 -4.29 0.10 8.13
CA LEU A 66 -4.26 0.81 6.86
C LEU A 66 -2.94 1.57 6.65
N GLY A 67 -2.48 2.31 7.67
CA GLY A 67 -1.21 3.01 7.61
C GLY A 67 -0.01 2.06 7.50
N ALA A 68 -0.09 0.88 8.12
CA ALA A 68 0.94 -0.15 8.06
C ALA A 68 1.00 -0.83 6.68
N VAL A 69 -0.14 -1.24 6.12
CA VAL A 69 -0.19 -1.92 4.81
C VAL A 69 0.11 -0.97 3.65
N ALA A 70 -0.20 0.32 3.79
CA ALA A 70 0.18 1.35 2.83
C ALA A 70 1.71 1.49 2.71
N GLN A 71 2.45 1.30 3.80
CA GLN A 71 3.91 1.33 3.78
C GLN A 71 4.52 -0.02 3.39
N ASN A 72 3.90 -1.12 3.80
CA ASN A 72 4.37 -2.46 3.51
C ASN A 72 3.18 -3.45 3.50
N GLY A 73 2.81 -3.96 2.33
CA GLY A 73 1.72 -4.92 2.18
C GLY A 73 1.87 -6.18 3.06
N PHE A 74 3.10 -6.58 3.39
CA PHE A 74 3.37 -7.72 4.30
C PHE A 74 2.90 -7.47 5.74
N ALA A 75 2.59 -6.24 6.13
CA ALA A 75 2.06 -5.93 7.46
C ALA A 75 0.74 -6.68 7.76
N LEU A 76 -0.02 -7.03 6.71
CA LEU A 76 -1.27 -7.80 6.82
C LEU A 76 -1.10 -9.13 7.59
N ARG A 77 0.11 -9.71 7.62
CA ARG A 77 0.40 -10.94 8.37
C ARG A 77 0.20 -10.84 9.88
N TYR A 78 0.26 -9.62 10.42
CA TYR A 78 0.12 -9.36 11.85
C TYR A 78 -1.31 -8.98 12.22
N ALA A 79 -2.13 -8.63 11.23
CA ALA A 79 -3.51 -8.22 11.44
C ALA A 79 -4.35 -9.34 12.07
N HIS A 80 -5.31 -8.95 12.89
CA HIS A 80 -6.30 -9.87 13.42
C HIS A 80 -7.07 -10.59 12.30
N GLU A 81 -7.63 -11.77 12.58
CA GLU A 81 -8.35 -12.56 11.58
C GLU A 81 -9.50 -11.79 10.92
N ASP A 82 -10.25 -11.02 11.70
CA ASP A 82 -11.37 -10.22 11.17
C ASP A 82 -10.91 -9.16 10.16
N LEU A 83 -9.76 -8.53 10.42
CA LEU A 83 -9.15 -7.58 9.50
C LEU A 83 -8.60 -8.26 8.24
N ARG A 84 -8.13 -9.51 8.34
CA ARG A 84 -7.72 -10.31 7.17
C ARG A 84 -8.91 -10.74 6.30
N ARG A 85 -10.15 -10.62 6.80
CA ARG A 85 -11.40 -10.80 6.04
C ARG A 85 -11.91 -9.47 5.44
N ASP A 86 -11.38 -8.33 5.86
CA ASP A 86 -11.74 -7.02 5.29
C ASP A 86 -11.18 -6.88 3.87
N LYS A 87 -12.08 -6.90 2.88
CA LYS A 87 -11.75 -6.81 1.46
C LYS A 87 -10.99 -5.53 1.12
N ASP A 88 -11.32 -4.41 1.74
CA ASP A 88 -10.74 -3.12 1.42
C ASP A 88 -9.31 -3.04 1.97
N LEU A 89 -9.12 -3.45 3.23
CA LEU A 89 -7.79 -3.51 3.84
C LEU A 89 -6.85 -4.44 3.06
N VAL A 90 -7.34 -5.63 2.68
CA VAL A 90 -6.56 -6.59 1.89
C VAL A 90 -6.25 -6.04 0.50
N MET A 91 -7.18 -5.33 -0.15
CA MET A 91 -6.94 -4.74 -1.47
C MET A 91 -5.88 -3.63 -1.41
N GLU A 92 -5.86 -2.83 -0.33
CA GLU A 92 -4.78 -1.86 -0.12
C GLU A 92 -3.43 -2.55 0.10
N ALA A 93 -3.40 -3.62 0.91
CA ALA A 93 -2.19 -4.40 1.11
C ALA A 93 -1.65 -4.99 -0.22
N VAL A 94 -2.55 -5.51 -1.07
CA VAL A 94 -2.22 -6.04 -2.40
C VAL A 94 -1.74 -4.95 -3.37
N SER A 95 -2.29 -3.74 -3.24
CA SER A 95 -1.87 -2.60 -4.06
C SER A 95 -0.46 -2.14 -3.71
N SER A 96 -0.08 -2.22 -2.42
CA SER A 96 1.29 -1.99 -1.96
C SER A 96 2.24 -3.13 -2.36
N ASP A 97 1.83 -4.38 -2.13
CA ASP A 97 2.58 -5.57 -2.56
C ASP A 97 1.62 -6.71 -2.89
N GLY A 98 1.61 -7.15 -4.15
CA GLY A 98 0.73 -8.23 -4.60
C GLY A 98 0.88 -9.53 -3.81
N PHE A 99 2.05 -9.82 -3.25
CA PHE A 99 2.25 -11.02 -2.42
C PHE A 99 1.48 -10.98 -1.09
N ALA A 100 1.00 -9.81 -0.66
CA ALA A 100 0.22 -9.66 0.57
C ALA A 100 -1.04 -10.52 0.58
N LEU A 101 -1.61 -10.86 -0.59
CA LEU A 101 -2.82 -11.70 -0.68
C LEU A 101 -2.68 -13.05 0.03
N GLN A 102 -1.46 -13.59 0.17
CA GLN A 102 -1.23 -14.86 0.87
C GLN A 102 -1.62 -14.82 2.36
N TYR A 103 -1.67 -13.62 2.96
CA TYR A 103 -2.05 -13.43 4.36
C TYR A 103 -3.53 -13.11 4.54
N ALA A 104 -4.27 -12.89 3.45
CA ALA A 104 -5.71 -12.72 3.52
C ALA A 104 -6.40 -13.99 4.01
N HIS A 105 -7.62 -13.84 4.51
CA HIS A 105 -8.44 -14.98 4.89
C HIS A 105 -8.68 -15.92 3.69
N GLU A 106 -8.80 -17.21 3.94
CA GLU A 106 -8.92 -18.24 2.90
C GLU A 106 -10.11 -18.01 1.96
N ASP A 107 -11.25 -17.54 2.51
CA ASP A 107 -12.44 -17.21 1.73
C ASP A 107 -12.14 -16.17 0.64
N LEU A 108 -11.32 -15.15 0.94
CA LEU A 108 -10.93 -14.13 -0.04
C LEU A 108 -9.95 -14.67 -1.07
N ARG A 109 -9.06 -15.56 -0.65
CA ARG A 109 -8.08 -16.23 -1.54
C ARG A 109 -8.75 -17.20 -2.51
N ARG A 110 -9.93 -17.73 -2.15
CA ARG A 110 -10.80 -18.57 -2.98
C ARG A 110 -11.82 -17.78 -3.79
N ASP A 111 -12.14 -16.53 -3.40
CA ASP A 111 -13.08 -15.67 -4.13
C ASP A 111 -12.48 -15.24 -5.48
N ARG A 112 -12.92 -15.92 -6.54
CA ARG A 112 -12.53 -15.66 -7.93
C ARG A 112 -12.62 -14.18 -8.29
N SER A 113 -13.71 -13.52 -7.90
CA SER A 113 -13.97 -12.11 -8.27
C SER A 113 -13.00 -11.17 -7.58
N PHE A 114 -12.67 -11.46 -6.32
CA PHE A 114 -11.71 -10.69 -5.54
C PHE A 114 -10.28 -10.87 -6.07
N VAL A 115 -9.87 -12.10 -6.34
CA VAL A 115 -8.53 -12.37 -6.89
C VAL A 115 -8.35 -11.74 -8.28
N LEU A 116 -9.38 -11.73 -9.14
CA LEU A 116 -9.29 -11.02 -10.43
C LEU A 116 -9.10 -9.51 -10.24
N LYS A 117 -9.74 -8.88 -9.24
CA LYS A 117 -9.51 -7.47 -8.91
C LYS A 117 -8.08 -7.24 -8.44
N ALA A 118 -7.57 -8.11 -7.56
CA ALA A 118 -6.18 -8.08 -7.09
C ALA A 118 -5.17 -8.20 -8.25
N LEU A 119 -5.42 -9.08 -9.22
CA LEU A 119 -4.57 -9.28 -10.39
C LEU A 119 -4.47 -8.07 -11.31
N ARG A 120 -5.53 -7.25 -11.38
CA ARG A 120 -5.50 -5.96 -12.09
C ARG A 120 -4.56 -4.95 -11.43
N ARG A 121 -4.27 -5.09 -10.14
CA ARG A 121 -3.33 -4.23 -9.41
C ARG A 121 -1.92 -4.79 -9.51
N SER A 122 -1.76 -6.08 -9.22
CA SER A 122 -0.47 -6.78 -9.34
C SER A 122 -0.64 -8.22 -9.81
N GLY A 123 0.15 -8.61 -10.83
CA GLY A 123 0.20 -9.99 -11.32
C GLY A 123 0.75 -10.96 -10.28
N SER A 124 1.56 -10.47 -9.33
CA SER A 124 2.09 -11.30 -8.22
C SER A 124 1.03 -11.73 -7.22
N ALA A 125 -0.16 -11.11 -7.23
CA ALA A 125 -1.28 -11.52 -6.39
C ALA A 125 -1.71 -12.97 -6.63
N LEU A 126 -1.49 -13.52 -7.84
CA LEU A 126 -1.82 -14.92 -8.11
C LEU A 126 -1.10 -15.90 -7.18
N MET A 127 0.11 -15.57 -6.71
CA MET A 127 0.87 -16.43 -5.80
C MET A 127 0.14 -16.65 -4.47
N GLY A 128 -0.57 -15.61 -3.99
CA GLY A 128 -1.33 -15.68 -2.75
C GLY A 128 -2.73 -16.27 -2.89
N ALA A 129 -3.20 -16.54 -4.12
CA ALA A 129 -4.51 -17.15 -4.35
C ALA A 129 -4.55 -18.62 -3.88
N HIS A 130 -5.75 -19.17 -3.73
CA HIS A 130 -5.91 -20.59 -3.43
C HIS A 130 -5.44 -21.46 -4.60
N ASP A 131 -4.90 -22.65 -4.31
CA ASP A 131 -4.31 -23.52 -5.33
C ASP A 131 -5.31 -23.97 -6.39
N ASP A 132 -6.59 -24.11 -6.03
CA ASP A 132 -7.66 -24.44 -6.99
C ASP A 132 -7.76 -23.39 -8.11
N LEU A 133 -7.64 -22.10 -7.78
CA LEU A 133 -7.65 -21.02 -8.77
C LEU A 133 -6.35 -21.00 -9.57
N ARG A 134 -5.21 -21.30 -8.93
CA ARG A 134 -3.89 -21.35 -9.59
C ARG A 134 -3.76 -22.52 -10.56
N LYS A 135 -4.64 -23.53 -10.47
CA LYS A 135 -4.74 -24.69 -11.36
C LYS A 135 -5.87 -24.57 -12.39
N ASP A 136 -6.89 -23.75 -12.13
CA ASP A 136 -8.00 -23.54 -13.06
C ASP A 136 -7.55 -22.79 -14.33
N ARG A 137 -7.50 -23.53 -15.45
CA ARG A 137 -7.16 -22.99 -16.77
C ARG A 137 -8.11 -21.89 -17.23
N LYS A 138 -9.40 -21.97 -16.92
CA LYS A 138 -10.39 -20.95 -17.31
C LYS A 138 -10.13 -19.66 -16.53
N PHE A 139 -9.91 -19.77 -15.23
CA PHE A 139 -9.50 -18.65 -14.39
C PHE A 139 -8.22 -18.00 -14.89
N LEU A 140 -7.18 -18.80 -15.14
CA LEU A 140 -5.90 -18.27 -15.62
C LEU A 140 -6.03 -17.57 -16.97
N THR A 141 -6.87 -18.07 -17.88
CA THR A 141 -7.12 -17.39 -19.16
C THR A 141 -7.69 -15.98 -18.95
N GLU A 142 -8.60 -15.80 -18.00
CA GLU A 142 -9.12 -14.47 -17.62
C GLU A 142 -8.05 -13.64 -16.91
N ALA A 143 -7.30 -14.22 -15.98
CA ALA A 143 -6.22 -13.57 -15.26
C ALA A 143 -5.16 -13.00 -16.22
N LEU A 144 -4.77 -13.75 -17.25
CA LEU A 144 -3.77 -13.32 -18.23
C LEU A 144 -4.21 -12.13 -19.07
N ARG A 145 -5.52 -11.99 -19.34
CA ARG A 145 -6.07 -10.81 -20.02
C ARG A 145 -5.95 -9.56 -19.16
N LEU A 146 -5.97 -9.71 -17.84
CA LEU A 146 -5.80 -8.60 -16.89
C LEU A 146 -4.32 -8.28 -16.70
N ASN A 147 -3.51 -9.32 -16.51
CA ASN A 147 -2.08 -9.20 -16.32
C ASN A 147 -1.35 -10.45 -16.84
N SER A 148 -0.65 -10.30 -17.96
CA SER A 148 0.08 -11.41 -18.59
C SER A 148 1.25 -11.92 -17.72
N SER A 149 1.79 -11.10 -16.81
CA SER A 149 2.84 -11.52 -15.88
C SER A 149 2.34 -12.50 -14.83
N ALA A 150 1.03 -12.62 -14.62
CA ALA A 150 0.46 -13.55 -13.63
C ALA A 150 0.84 -15.02 -13.93
N LEU A 151 1.08 -15.39 -15.20
CA LEU A 151 1.42 -16.77 -15.57
C LEU A 151 2.63 -17.33 -14.80
N GLN A 152 3.60 -16.47 -14.45
CA GLN A 152 4.81 -16.92 -13.77
C GLN A 152 4.56 -17.48 -12.37
N TYR A 153 3.42 -17.11 -11.76
CA TYR A 153 2.98 -17.47 -10.41
C TYR A 153 1.90 -18.57 -10.38
N ALA A 154 1.41 -18.97 -11.56
CA ALA A 154 0.51 -20.11 -11.69
C ALA A 154 1.20 -21.41 -11.25
N ASP A 155 0.41 -22.47 -11.08
CA ASP A 155 0.96 -23.79 -10.78
C ASP A 155 1.99 -24.22 -11.86
N ALA A 156 3.04 -24.93 -11.42
CA ALA A 156 4.16 -25.31 -12.29
C ALA A 156 3.72 -26.19 -13.47
N ASP A 157 2.69 -27.01 -13.28
CA ASP A 157 2.13 -27.86 -14.33
C ASP A 157 1.40 -27.04 -15.38
N VAL A 158 0.63 -26.04 -14.95
CA VAL A 158 -0.14 -25.17 -15.85
C VAL A 158 0.74 -24.14 -16.55
N ARG A 159 1.83 -23.69 -15.93
CA ARG A 159 2.79 -22.75 -16.55
C ARG A 159 3.48 -23.34 -17.79
N LYS A 160 3.55 -24.67 -17.90
CA LYS A 160 4.10 -25.38 -19.08
C LYS A 160 3.05 -25.61 -20.18
N ASP A 161 1.79 -25.26 -19.92
CA ASP A 161 0.70 -25.44 -20.88
C ASP A 161 0.91 -24.52 -22.09
N GLY A 162 1.27 -25.11 -23.23
CA GLY A 162 1.63 -24.39 -24.46
C GLY A 162 0.60 -23.33 -24.90
N PRO A 163 -0.72 -23.63 -24.92
CA PRO A 163 -1.77 -22.65 -25.19
C PRO A 163 -1.73 -21.42 -24.29
N LEU A 164 -1.62 -21.59 -22.96
CA LEU A 164 -1.60 -20.47 -22.00
C LEU A 164 -0.31 -19.65 -22.14
N THR A 165 0.82 -20.32 -22.34
CA THR A 165 2.11 -19.64 -22.54
C THR A 165 2.14 -18.84 -23.84
N ARG A 166 1.58 -19.37 -24.93
CA ARG A 166 1.41 -18.62 -26.19
C ARG A 166 0.47 -17.43 -26.02
N LEU A 167 -0.64 -17.61 -25.29
CA LEU A 167 -1.56 -16.53 -24.98
C LEU A 167 -0.87 -15.42 -24.20
N ALA A 168 -0.18 -15.75 -23.10
CA ALA A 168 0.55 -14.79 -22.29
C ALA A 168 1.62 -14.03 -23.10
N ALA A 169 2.39 -14.74 -23.94
CA ALA A 169 3.38 -14.13 -24.81
C ALA A 169 2.75 -13.20 -25.85
N SER A 170 1.59 -13.55 -26.40
CA SER A 170 0.86 -12.69 -27.34
C SER A 170 0.36 -11.40 -26.69
N LEU A 171 -0.14 -11.49 -25.45
CA LEU A 171 -0.63 -10.35 -24.67
C LEU A 171 0.51 -9.44 -24.20
N ALA A 172 1.65 -10.02 -23.81
CA ALA A 172 2.85 -9.27 -23.42
C ALA A 172 3.38 -8.39 -24.57
N LYS A 173 3.30 -8.87 -25.82
CA LYS A 173 3.67 -8.09 -27.00
C LYS A 173 2.72 -6.92 -27.27
N GLN A 174 1.44 -7.05 -26.92
CA GLN A 174 0.44 -6.00 -27.09
C GLN A 174 0.55 -4.89 -26.02
N GLY A 175 1.03 -5.22 -24.81
CA GLY A 175 1.19 -4.28 -23.71
C GLY A 175 2.46 -3.41 -23.73
N GLY A 176 3.40 -3.67 -24.67
CA GLY A 176 4.64 -2.91 -24.83
C GLY A 176 4.49 -1.56 -25.52
N GLY A 177 3.29 -1.22 -26.01
CA GLY A 177 2.96 0.06 -26.60
C GLY A 177 1.71 0.63 -25.96
N ARG A 178 1.83 1.28 -24.79
CA ARG A 178 0.79 2.23 -24.38
C ARG A 178 0.78 3.35 -25.42
N ARG A 179 -0.09 3.25 -26.44
CA ARG A 179 -0.70 4.44 -27.02
C ARG A 179 -1.35 5.17 -25.85
N ALA A 180 -0.86 6.37 -25.57
CA ALA A 180 -1.56 7.29 -24.69
C ALA A 180 -3.01 7.43 -25.17
N PRO A 181 -4.00 7.58 -24.27
CA PRO A 181 -5.33 7.98 -24.69
C PRO A 181 -5.21 9.42 -25.21
N GLU A 182 -5.26 9.58 -26.53
CA GLU A 182 -5.43 10.88 -27.16
C GLU A 182 -6.83 11.36 -26.79
N GLN A 183 -6.88 12.29 -25.84
CA GLN A 183 -8.11 12.98 -25.47
C GLN A 183 -8.53 13.84 -26.67
N ARG A 184 -9.76 13.64 -27.13
CA ARG A 184 -10.38 14.39 -28.21
C ARG A 184 -11.53 15.21 -27.66
#